data_AF-A0A0L8A4G4-F1
#
_entry.id   AF-A0A0L8A4G4-F1
#
_cell.length_a   1.000
_cell.length_b   1.000
_cell.length_c   1.000
_cell.angle_alpha   90.00
_cell.angle_beta   90.00
_cell.angle_gamma   90.00
#
_symmetry.space_group_name_H-M   'P 1'
#
loop_
_entity.id
_entity.type
_entity.pdbx_description
1 polymer ?
#
loop_
_entity_poly.entity_id
_entity_poly.type
_entity_poly.pdbx_seq_one_letter_code
_entity_poly.pdbx_strand_id
1 'polypeptide(L)' 'MRNQLDIFDHDPARMAAANRAAAEHALHDVQFTEAEREERAAHYIGEAERWEHLAAHSARSTNSKDMQA' A
#
# COMPACT_ATOMS: atom_id res chain seq x y z
N MET A 1 -3.25 -23.08 16.37
CA MET A 1 -2.31 -22.97 15.23
C MET A 1 -3.08 -22.59 13.99
N ARG A 2 -2.49 -21.70 13.16
CA ARG A 2 -3.00 -21.09 11.91
C ARG A 2 -3.83 -19.82 12.08
N ASN A 3 -3.14 -18.70 12.37
CA ASN A 3 -3.58 -17.36 11.97
C ASN A 3 -2.68 -16.86 10.82
N GLN A 4 -2.56 -17.67 9.76
CA GLN A 4 -1.67 -17.46 8.61
C GLN A 4 -2.42 -16.97 7.35
N LEU A 5 -3.67 -16.54 7.47
CA LEU A 5 -4.51 -16.14 6.32
C LEU A 5 -5.17 -14.76 6.45
N ASP A 6 -4.70 -13.90 7.34
CA ASP A 6 -5.00 -12.45 7.32
C ASP A 6 -4.25 -11.70 6.19
N ILE A 7 -3.54 -12.45 5.33
CA ILE A 7 -2.96 -11.98 4.06
C ILE A 7 -4.02 -11.48 3.05
N PHE A 8 -5.32 -11.69 3.32
CA PHE A 8 -6.42 -11.33 2.42
C PHE A 8 -7.42 -10.29 2.93
N ASP A 9 -7.13 -9.55 4.00
CA ASP A 9 -7.70 -8.20 4.10
C ASP A 9 -6.90 -7.29 3.14
N HIS A 10 -7.07 -7.56 1.83
CA HIS A 10 -6.63 -6.76 0.69
C HIS A 10 -7.39 -5.43 0.67
N ASP A 11 -7.39 -4.70 1.78
CA ASP A 11 -7.83 -3.33 1.81
C ASP A 11 -6.72 -2.51 1.13
N PRO A 12 -6.94 -2.03 -0.12
CA PRO A 12 -5.92 -1.30 -0.84
C PRO A 12 -5.54 0.00 -0.11
N ALA A 13 -6.44 0.57 0.71
CA ALA A 13 -6.12 1.72 1.55
C ALA A 13 -5.16 1.36 2.69
N ARG A 14 -5.32 0.18 3.32
CA ARG A 14 -4.38 -0.31 4.34
C ARG A 14 -3.03 -0.66 3.73
N MET A 15 -3.01 -1.23 2.53
CA MET A 15 -1.77 -1.50 1.79
C MET A 15 -1.05 -0.20 1.41
N ALA A 16 -1.78 0.82 0.95
CA ALA A 16 -1.21 2.13 0.69
C ALA A 16 -0.57 2.75 1.94
N ALA A 17 -1.28 2.71 3.08
CA ALA A 17 -0.77 3.22 4.35
C ALA A 17 0.47 2.46 4.85
N ALA A 18 0.47 1.13 4.74
CA ALA A 18 1.61 0.30 5.11
C ALA A 18 2.86 0.62 4.28
N ASN A 19 2.69 0.81 2.97
CA ASN A 19 3.78 1.20 2.08
C ASN A 19 4.30 2.62 2.37
N ARG A 20 3.43 3.57 2.72
CA ARG A 20 3.84 4.91 3.18
C ARG A 20 4.71 4.84 4.44
N ALA A 21 4.29 4.05 5.43
CA ALA A 21 5.07 3.86 6.65
C ALA A 21 6.41 3.14 6.37
N ALA A 22 6.43 2.17 5.45
CA ALA A 22 7.66 1.50 5.02
C ALA A 22 8.63 2.45 4.31
N ALA A 23 8.12 3.40 3.50
CA ALA A 23 8.93 4.42 2.85
C ALA A 23 9.62 5.35 3.88
N GLU A 24 8.87 5.82 4.87
CA GLU A 24 9.42 6.63 5.96
C GLU A 24 10.48 5.85 6.75
N HIS A 25 10.20 4.59 7.07
CA HIS A 25 11.17 3.74 7.76
C HIS A 25 12.45 3.51 6.94
N ALA A 26 12.32 3.29 5.63
CA ALA A 26 13.46 3.08 4.74
C ALA A 26 14.43 4.26 4.72
N LEU A 27 13.94 5.50 4.87
CA LEU A 27 14.80 6.71 4.96
C LEU A 27 15.66 6.75 6.22
N HIS A 28 15.30 5.99 7.26
CA HIS A 28 16.00 5.95 8.54
C HIS A 28 16.77 4.65 8.77
N ASP A 29 16.80 3.74 7.79
CA ASP A 29 17.43 2.44 7.91
C ASP A 29 18.96 2.57 7.85
N VAL A 30 19.58 2.70 9.04
CA VAL A 30 21.03 2.97 9.21
C VAL A 30 21.94 1.88 8.62
N GLN A 31 21.38 0.72 8.27
CA GLN A 31 22.12 -0.38 7.65
C GLN A 31 22.45 -0.11 6.17
N PHE A 32 21.79 0.87 5.55
CA PHE A 32 21.90 1.18 4.13
C PHE A 32 22.55 2.54 3.92
N THR A 33 23.20 2.70 2.77
CA THR A 33 23.70 4.00 2.32
C THR A 33 22.54 4.96 2.04
N GLU A 34 22.81 6.26 2.02
CA GLU A 34 21.78 7.27 1.75
C GLU A 34 21.08 7.05 0.40
N ALA A 35 21.84 6.75 -0.65
CA ALA A 35 21.29 6.45 -1.98
C ALA A 35 20.38 5.20 -1.98
N GLU A 36 20.78 4.13 -1.28
CA GLU A 36 19.96 2.92 -1.16
C GLU A 36 18.69 3.18 -0.33
N ARG A 37 18.77 4.02 0.71
CA ARG A 37 17.59 4.44 1.49
C ARG A 37 16.61 5.22 0.63
N GLU A 38 17.10 6.15 -0.17
CA GLU A 38 16.29 6.94 -1.10
C GLU A 38 15.63 6.05 -2.17
N GLU A 39 16.37 5.12 -2.77
CA GLU A 39 15.84 4.16 -3.76
C GLU A 39 14.74 3.29 -3.15
N ARG A 40 14.97 2.76 -1.95
CA ARG A 40 13.98 1.95 -1.23
C ARG A 40 12.75 2.75 -0.84
N ALA A 41 12.92 3.98 -0.37
CA ALA A 41 11.81 4.87 -0.08
C ALA A 41 10.99 5.17 -1.35
N ALA A 42 11.66 5.47 -2.46
CA ALA A 42 11.00 5.69 -3.75
C ALA A 42 10.22 4.46 -4.23
N HIS A 43 10.76 3.26 -4.04
CA HIS A 43 10.06 2.02 -4.34
C HIS A 43 8.74 1.90 -3.57
N TYR A 44 8.79 2.04 -2.24
CA TYR A 44 7.60 1.95 -1.39
C TYR A 44 6.59 3.08 -1.65
N ILE A 45 7.05 4.28 -1.99
CA ILE A 45 6.16 5.38 -2.42
C ILE A 45 5.40 4.97 -3.68
N GLY A 46 6.10 4.46 -4.71
CA GLY A 46 5.46 4.00 -5.94
C GLY A 46 4.51 2.82 -5.70
N GLU A 47 4.79 1.93 -4.74
CA GLU A 47 3.87 0.88 -4.32
C GLU A 47 2.61 1.47 -3.67
N ALA A 48 2.78 2.43 -2.76
CA ALA A 48 1.65 3.08 -2.07
C ALA A 48 0.71 3.74 -3.07
N GLU A 49 1.25 4.48 -4.03
CA GLU A 49 0.47 5.12 -5.10
C GLU A 49 -0.36 4.10 -5.87
N ARG A 50 0.24 2.97 -6.31
CA ARG A 50 -0.50 1.89 -7.00
C ARG A 50 -1.68 1.39 -6.17
N TRP A 51 -1.49 1.20 -4.87
CA TRP A 51 -2.56 0.77 -3.97
C TRP A 51 -3.63 1.83 -3.76
N GLU A 52 -3.28 3.12 -3.70
CA GLU A 52 -4.25 4.23 -3.62
C GLU A 52 -5.10 4.32 -4.89
N HIS A 53 -4.48 4.15 -6.06
CA HIS A 53 -5.22 4.06 -7.32
C HIS A 53 -6.21 2.89 -7.28
N LEU A 54 -5.79 1.71 -6.81
CA LEU A 54 -6.67 0.56 -6.67
C LEU A 54 -7.80 0.82 -5.65
N ALA A 55 -7.50 1.44 -4.51
CA ALA A 55 -8.50 1.81 -3.50
C ALA A 55 -9.59 2.72 -4.10
N ALA A 56 -9.16 3.74 -4.84
CA ALA A 56 -10.05 4.70 -5.49
C ALA A 56 -10.91 4.03 -6.58
N HIS A 57 -10.38 3.06 -7.32
CA HIS A 57 -11.15 2.29 -8.31
C HIS A 57 -12.13 1.32 -7.66
N SER A 58 -11.73 0.61 -6.61
CA SER A 58 -12.60 -0.32 -5.87
C SER A 58 -13.78 0.39 -5.21
N ALA A 59 -13.56 1.55 -4.58
CA ALA A 59 -14.62 2.36 -3.98
C ALA A 59 -15.62 2.92 -5.02
N ARG A 60 -15.18 3.14 -6.26
CA ARG A 60 -16.08 3.56 -7.35
C ARG A 60 -16.92 2.40 -7.89
N SER A 61 -16.36 1.19 -7.93
CA SER A 61 -17.03 0.00 -8.50
C SER A 61 -18.16 -0.52 -7.62
N THR A 62 -18.11 -0.30 -6.30
CA THR A 62 -19.20 -0.63 -5.39
C THR A 62 -20.41 0.30 -5.54
N ASN A 63 -20.20 1.56 -5.91
CA ASN A 63 -21.29 2.54 -6.03
C ASN A 63 -22.10 2.42 -7.33
N SER A 64 -21.59 1.73 -8.35
CA SER A 64 -22.28 1.56 -9.64
C SER A 64 -23.17 0.32 -9.72
N LYS A 65 -23.11 -0.59 -8.74
CA LYS A 65 -23.89 -1.85 -8.76
C LYS A 65 -25.28 -1.73 -8.09
N ASP A 66 -25.56 -0.62 -7.40
CA ASP A 66 -26.83 -0.38 -6.70
C ASP A 66 -27.83 0.48 -7.49
N MET A 67 -27.55 0.79 -8.77
CA MET A 67 -28.41 1.64 -9.61
C MET A 67 -28.98 0.89 -10.83
N GLN A 68 -29.43 -0.35 -10.63
CA GLN A 68 -30.35 -1.04 -11.55
C GLN A 68 -31.23 -2.00 -10.73
N ALA A 69 -32.36 -1.48 -10.25
CA ALA A 69 -33.51 -2.23 -9.74
C ALA A 69 -34.72 -1.88 -10.62
#